data_AF-A0A1T1AND7-F1
#
_entry.id   AF-A0A1T1AND7-F1
#
_cell.length_a   1.000
_cell.length_b   1.000
_cell.length_c   1.000
_cell.angle_alpha   90.00
_cell.angle_beta   90.00
_cell.angle_gamma   90.00
#
_symmetry.space_group_name_H-M   'P 1'
#
loop_
_entity.id
_entity.type
_entity.pdbx_description
1 polymer ?
#
loop_
_entity_poly.entity_id
_entity_poly.type
_entity_poly.pdbx_seq_one_letter_code
_entity_poly.pdbx_strand_id
1 'polypeptide(L)'
;MDKFEEEATHLRSNLEEWIGLFELPFKAFSDAGCNGLLQIFIEGIDRSNATFADHIHCLEITVPKDVIKAMCIAAAHLSARQIAIKEGDEFSSRFLIKAAEEIGFCRGAAFGVIHEDGVSRQAQSIRGKTGGNKRAEKTAGLKAWAISESSNMVRGNATERARKLMKKVPIELANSSNDPERIIREAINKKLKKNV
;
A
#
# COMPACT_ATOMS: atom_id res chain seq x y z
N MET A 1 12.93 31.48 -8.11
CA MET A 1 13.64 30.24 -7.78
C MET A 1 13.97 30.23 -6.29
N ASP A 2 14.35 31.39 -5.75
CA ASP A 2 14.71 31.68 -4.36
C ASP A 2 13.79 31.07 -3.29
N LYS A 3 12.46 31.24 -3.40
CA LYS A 3 11.52 30.75 -2.38
C LYS A 3 11.56 29.22 -2.16
N PHE A 4 11.80 28.42 -3.20
CA PHE A 4 11.89 26.96 -3.06
C PHE A 4 13.24 26.52 -2.46
N GLU A 5 14.28 27.30 -2.68
CA GLU A 5 15.61 27.06 -2.12
C GLU A 5 15.66 27.44 -0.64
N GLU A 6 15.03 28.57 -0.28
CA GLU A 6 14.80 28.98 1.11
C GLU A 6 14.01 27.91 1.88
N GLU A 7 12.90 27.43 1.32
CA GLU A 7 12.08 26.40 1.97
C GLU A 7 12.84 25.07 2.11
N ALA A 8 13.57 24.64 1.07
CA ALA A 8 14.40 23.45 1.14
C ALA A 8 15.50 23.57 2.21
N THR A 9 16.09 24.75 2.34
CA THR A 9 17.11 25.05 3.36
C THR A 9 16.49 25.00 4.75
N HIS A 10 15.31 25.59 4.93
CA HIS A 10 14.61 25.55 6.21
C HIS A 10 14.21 24.13 6.63
N LEU A 11 13.62 23.35 5.72
CA LEU A 11 13.26 21.95 5.99
C LEU A 11 14.48 21.09 6.29
N ARG A 12 15.58 21.32 5.56
CA ARG A 12 16.85 20.64 5.82
C ARG A 12 17.41 20.99 7.18
N SER A 13 17.45 22.27 7.55
CA SER A 13 17.93 22.74 8.85
C SER A 13 17.15 22.07 10.00
N ASN A 14 15.82 22.04 9.90
CA ASN A 14 14.97 21.38 10.90
C ASN A 14 15.28 19.87 11.01
N LEU A 15 15.46 19.19 9.86
CA LEU A 15 15.76 17.77 9.85
C LEU A 15 17.18 17.47 10.36
N GLU A 16 18.15 18.33 10.05
CA GLU A 16 19.53 18.24 10.55
C GLU A 16 19.58 18.40 12.07
N GLU A 17 18.79 19.30 12.65
CA GLU A 17 18.68 19.44 14.10
C GLU A 17 18.17 18.14 14.76
N TRP A 18 17.15 17.51 14.19
CA TRP A 18 16.62 16.24 14.72
C TRP A 18 17.59 15.07 14.53
N ILE A 19 18.23 14.99 13.35
CA ILE A 19 19.26 13.98 13.07
C ILE A 19 20.46 14.14 14.00
N GLY A 20 20.80 15.39 14.36
CA GLY A 20 21.90 15.68 15.28
C GLY A 20 21.76 15.00 16.64
N LEU A 21 20.53 14.70 17.08
CA LEU A 21 20.26 13.97 18.32
C LEU A 21 20.76 12.51 18.28
N PHE A 22 20.96 11.95 17.08
CA PHE A 22 21.47 10.60 16.88
C PHE A 22 23.01 10.56 16.77
N GLU A 23 23.67 11.71 16.90
CA GLU A 23 25.13 11.87 16.70
C GLU A 23 25.62 11.37 15.33
N LEU A 24 24.73 11.37 14.34
CA LEU A 24 25.02 10.94 12.97
C LEU A 24 25.01 12.12 12.00
N PRO A 25 25.82 12.06 10.92
CA PRO A 25 25.74 13.05 9.88
C PRO A 25 24.44 12.90 9.08
N PHE A 26 23.87 14.02 8.61
CA PHE A 26 22.73 14.04 7.67
C PHE A 26 22.91 13.08 6.49
N LYS A 27 24.14 12.97 6.00
CA LYS A 27 24.48 12.09 4.89
C LYS A 27 24.13 10.62 5.17
N ALA A 28 24.30 10.13 6.40
CA ALA A 28 23.95 8.75 6.76
C ALA A 28 22.44 8.48 6.57
N PHE A 29 21.59 9.41 7.01
CA PHE A 29 20.15 9.34 6.79
C PHE A 29 19.78 9.48 5.32
N SER A 30 20.46 10.36 4.58
CA SER A 30 20.22 10.54 3.15
C SER A 30 20.59 9.28 2.35
N ASP A 31 21.74 8.67 2.60
CA ASP A 31 22.19 7.43 1.96
C ASP A 31 21.22 6.28 2.28
N ALA A 32 20.82 6.13 3.55
CA ALA A 32 19.80 5.17 3.97
C ALA A 32 18.45 5.41 3.28
N GLY A 33 18.03 6.68 3.17
CA GLY A 33 16.82 7.08 2.48
C GLY A 33 16.83 6.74 1.00
N CYS A 34 17.95 6.96 0.30
CA CYS A 34 18.11 6.58 -1.11
C CYS A 34 17.92 5.06 -1.31
N ASN A 35 18.51 4.25 -0.42
CA ASN A 35 18.25 2.80 -0.41
C ASN A 35 16.78 2.47 -0.13
N GLY A 36 16.14 3.23 0.75
CA GLY A 36 14.70 3.09 1.02
C GLY A 36 13.83 3.40 -0.18
N LEU A 37 14.16 4.45 -0.94
CA LEU A 37 13.45 4.79 -2.18
C LEU A 37 13.57 3.67 -3.22
N LEU A 38 14.75 3.05 -3.35
CA LEU A 38 14.96 1.88 -4.20
C LEU A 38 14.08 0.70 -3.76
N GLN A 39 14.13 0.32 -2.47
CA GLN A 39 13.34 -0.79 -1.93
C GLN A 39 11.83 -0.57 -2.13
N ILE A 40 11.33 0.63 -1.84
CA ILE A 40 9.89 0.90 -1.84
C ILE A 40 9.36 1.08 -3.27
N PHE A 41 10.02 1.88 -4.09
CA PHE A 41 9.46 2.30 -5.38
C PHE A 41 9.89 1.42 -6.55
N ILE A 42 11.09 0.82 -6.48
CA ILE A 42 11.61 -0.02 -7.55
C ILE A 42 11.37 -1.49 -7.24
N GLU A 43 11.70 -1.94 -6.03
CA GLU A 43 11.53 -3.34 -5.63
C GLU A 43 10.11 -3.64 -5.13
N GLY A 44 9.29 -2.62 -4.89
CA GLY A 44 7.90 -2.78 -4.45
C GLY A 44 7.74 -3.32 -3.03
N ILE A 45 8.79 -3.18 -2.20
CA ILE A 45 8.77 -3.62 -0.81
C ILE A 45 7.88 -2.67 -0.01
N ASP A 46 6.93 -3.24 0.75
CA ASP A 46 6.13 -2.44 1.68
C ASP A 46 7.03 -1.74 2.70
N ARG A 47 6.80 -0.45 2.92
CA ARG A 47 7.62 0.40 3.82
C ARG A 47 7.75 -0.21 5.20
N SER A 48 6.71 -0.88 5.71
CA SER A 48 6.73 -1.55 7.01
C SER A 48 7.81 -2.65 7.09
N ASN A 49 8.02 -3.37 5.98
CA ASN A 49 8.96 -4.49 5.85
C ASN A 49 10.35 -4.06 5.36
N ALA A 50 10.49 -2.85 4.84
CA ALA A 50 11.76 -2.32 4.36
C ALA A 50 12.79 -2.20 5.50
N THR A 51 14.06 -2.48 5.19
CA THR A 51 15.15 -2.62 6.18
C THR A 51 16.19 -1.48 6.13
N PHE A 52 16.01 -0.52 5.22
CA PHE A 52 17.00 0.53 4.95
C PHE A 52 17.35 1.40 6.17
N ALA A 53 16.45 1.51 7.15
CA ALA A 53 16.65 2.32 8.36
C ALA A 53 17.08 1.50 9.60
N ASP A 54 17.25 0.18 9.47
CA ASP A 54 17.42 -0.72 10.62
C ASP A 54 18.70 -0.41 11.39
N HIS A 55 19.80 -0.15 10.68
CA HIS A 55 21.07 0.21 11.28
C HIS A 55 21.01 1.51 12.08
N ILE A 56 20.25 2.51 11.62
CA ILE A 56 20.06 3.79 12.34
C ILE A 56 19.17 3.58 13.55
N HIS A 57 18.09 2.81 13.41
CA HIS A 57 17.20 2.50 14.53
C HIS A 57 17.88 1.69 15.63
N CYS A 58 18.85 0.83 15.30
CA CYS A 58 19.64 0.13 16.29
C CYS A 58 20.50 1.07 17.17
N LEU A 59 20.81 2.28 16.69
CA LEU A 59 21.58 3.26 17.46
C LEU A 59 20.71 4.04 18.46
N GLU A 60 19.43 4.21 18.15
CA GLU A 60 18.49 4.90 19.03
C GLU A 60 17.12 4.21 18.99
N ILE A 61 16.97 3.20 19.85
CA ILE A 61 15.79 2.33 19.90
C ILE A 61 14.57 3.01 20.53
N THR A 62 14.74 4.18 21.16
CA THR A 62 13.62 4.90 21.79
C THR A 62 12.77 5.63 20.76
N VAL A 63 13.32 5.93 19.59
CA VAL A 63 12.58 6.56 18.49
C VAL A 63 11.92 5.47 17.64
N PRO A 64 10.60 5.54 17.40
CA PRO A 64 9.92 4.54 16.59
C PRO A 64 10.55 4.38 15.20
N LYS A 65 10.75 3.13 14.78
CA LYS A 65 11.36 2.78 13.49
C LYS A 65 10.71 3.50 12.29
N ASP A 66 9.41 3.69 12.31
CA ASP A 66 8.69 4.39 11.23
C ASP A 66 9.02 5.88 11.14
N VAL A 67 9.31 6.51 12.28
CA VAL A 67 9.80 7.90 12.34
C VAL A 67 11.20 7.98 11.76
N ILE A 68 12.09 7.06 12.12
CA ILE A 68 13.45 7.01 11.54
C ILE A 68 13.39 6.77 10.02
N LYS A 69 12.52 5.85 9.56
CA LYS A 69 12.26 5.65 8.13
C LYS A 69 11.80 6.93 7.43
N ALA A 70 10.90 7.70 8.07
CA ALA A 70 10.44 8.98 7.54
C ALA A 70 11.57 10.01 7.44
N MET A 71 12.40 10.13 8.49
CA MET A 71 13.57 11.02 8.50
C MET A 71 14.54 10.68 7.36
N CYS A 72 14.84 9.39 7.15
CA CYS A 72 15.69 8.95 6.05
C CYS A 72 15.11 9.31 4.67
N ILE A 73 13.83 9.02 4.44
CA ILE A 73 13.16 9.33 3.16
C ILE A 73 13.13 10.85 2.92
N ALA A 74 12.83 11.65 3.95
CA ALA A 74 12.88 13.10 3.88
C ALA A 74 14.29 13.61 3.50
N ALA A 75 15.33 13.06 4.14
CA ALA A 75 16.71 13.41 3.86
C ALA A 75 17.12 13.09 2.41
N ALA A 76 16.68 11.93 1.87
CA ALA A 76 16.92 11.58 0.48
C ALA A 76 16.24 12.55 -0.51
N HIS A 77 14.98 12.91 -0.27
CA HIS A 77 14.27 13.88 -1.11
C HIS A 77 14.91 15.28 -1.07
N LEU A 78 15.36 15.74 0.11
CA LEU A 78 16.05 17.03 0.24
C LEU A 78 17.40 17.04 -0.49
N SER A 79 18.18 15.96 -0.42
CA SER A 79 19.42 15.81 -1.18
C SER A 79 19.16 15.79 -2.69
N ALA A 80 18.16 15.03 -3.15
CA ALA A 80 17.77 14.98 -4.56
C ALA A 80 17.31 16.35 -5.08
N ARG A 81 16.56 17.12 -4.27
CA ARG A 81 16.18 18.50 -4.60
C ARG A 81 17.41 19.38 -4.83
N GLN A 82 18.39 19.34 -3.94
CA GLN A 82 19.60 20.17 -4.12
C GLN A 82 20.36 19.84 -5.41
N ILE A 83 20.39 18.57 -5.81
CA ILE A 83 20.96 18.15 -7.09
C ILE A 83 20.11 18.70 -8.25
N ALA A 84 18.79 18.49 -8.21
CA ALA A 84 17.85 18.96 -9.22
C ALA A 84 17.90 20.49 -9.46
N ILE A 85 18.09 21.31 -8.41
CA ILE A 85 18.29 22.76 -8.56
C ILE A 85 19.56 23.04 -9.36
N LYS A 86 20.67 22.41 -8.98
CA LYS A 86 21.97 22.62 -9.63
C LYS A 86 21.92 22.22 -11.11
N GLU A 87 21.12 21.22 -11.43
CA GLU A 87 20.91 20.72 -12.79
C GLU A 87 19.82 21.46 -13.57
N GLY A 88 19.11 22.41 -12.94
CA GLY A 88 18.06 23.19 -13.58
C GLY A 88 16.75 22.42 -13.84
N ASP A 89 16.50 21.35 -13.08
CA ASP A 89 15.34 20.48 -13.27
C ASP A 89 14.03 21.08 -12.70
N GLU A 90 12.99 21.12 -13.53
CA GLU A 90 11.65 21.61 -13.21
C GLU A 90 10.91 20.71 -12.20
N PHE A 91 11.28 19.43 -12.07
CA PHE A 91 10.64 18.49 -11.14
C PHE A 91 11.08 18.67 -9.68
N SER A 92 11.94 19.64 -9.42
CA SER A 92 12.47 19.99 -8.11
C SER A 92 11.38 20.27 -7.05
N SER A 93 10.20 20.76 -7.43
CA SER A 93 9.07 20.98 -6.51
C SER A 93 8.50 19.69 -5.90
N ARG A 94 8.51 18.57 -6.63
CA ARG A 94 7.96 17.29 -6.17
C ARG A 94 8.76 16.71 -5.01
N PHE A 95 10.09 16.84 -5.08
CA PHE A 95 10.98 16.40 -4.02
C PHE A 95 10.72 17.18 -2.72
N LEU A 96 10.47 18.49 -2.81
CA LEU A 96 10.17 19.32 -1.65
C LEU A 96 8.85 18.92 -0.98
N ILE A 97 7.80 18.67 -1.77
CA ILE A 97 6.51 18.19 -1.26
C ILE A 97 6.68 16.86 -0.53
N LYS A 98 7.43 15.92 -1.09
CA LYS A 98 7.69 14.62 -0.44
C LYS A 98 8.50 14.74 0.84
N ALA A 99 9.52 15.61 0.87
CA ALA A 99 10.23 15.90 2.10
C ALA A 99 9.31 16.50 3.17
N ALA A 100 8.45 17.45 2.80
CA ALA A 100 7.51 18.08 3.72
C ALA A 100 6.46 17.10 4.25
N GLU A 101 5.96 16.17 3.43
CA GLU A 101 5.05 15.09 3.84
C GLU A 101 5.68 14.21 4.94
N GLU A 102 6.93 13.77 4.75
CA GLU A 102 7.63 12.92 5.72
C GLU A 102 8.02 13.68 6.99
N ILE A 103 8.41 14.95 6.88
CA ILE A 103 8.66 15.82 8.05
C ILE A 103 7.36 16.06 8.83
N GLY A 104 6.25 16.27 8.13
CA GLY A 104 4.91 16.36 8.73
C GLY A 104 4.53 15.08 9.47
N PHE A 105 4.84 13.91 8.89
CA PHE A 105 4.68 12.62 9.55
C PHE A 105 5.54 12.54 10.82
N CYS A 106 6.83 12.92 10.78
CA CYS A 106 7.68 12.92 11.97
C CYS A 106 7.09 13.75 13.11
N ARG A 107 6.63 14.98 12.80
CA ARG A 107 6.00 15.88 13.77
C ARG A 107 4.72 15.27 14.34
N GLY A 108 3.84 14.77 13.48
CA GLY A 108 2.58 14.17 13.93
C GLY A 108 2.79 12.93 14.80
N ALA A 109 3.85 12.15 14.56
CA ALA A 109 4.21 11.02 15.41
C ALA A 109 4.72 11.48 16.79
N ALA A 110 5.59 12.50 16.82
CA ALA A 110 6.12 13.07 18.06
C ALA A 110 5.04 13.68 18.96
N PHE A 111 4.02 14.32 18.38
CA PHE A 111 2.91 14.93 19.12
C PHE A 111 1.68 14.01 19.28
N GLY A 112 1.79 12.72 18.94
CA GLY A 112 0.72 11.73 19.13
C GLY A 112 -0.45 11.81 18.13
N VAL A 113 -0.42 12.74 17.18
CA VAL A 113 -1.47 12.93 16.14
C VAL A 113 -1.59 11.71 15.21
N ILE A 114 -0.49 11.00 14.97
CA ILE A 114 -0.46 9.86 14.02
C ILE A 114 -0.90 8.54 14.67
N HIS A 115 -0.93 8.45 16.00
CA HIS A 115 -1.42 7.25 16.67
C HIS A 115 -2.91 7.01 16.44
N GLU A 116 -3.72 8.05 16.21
CA GLU A 116 -5.14 7.89 15.88
C GLU A 116 -5.36 7.46 14.41
N ASP A 117 -4.59 8.02 13.47
CA ASP A 117 -4.71 7.72 12.04
C ASP A 117 -4.07 6.39 11.62
N GLY A 118 -2.98 5.97 12.26
CA GLY A 118 -2.33 4.68 12.02
C GLY A 118 -3.23 3.50 12.42
N VAL A 119 -3.88 3.60 13.59
CA VAL A 119 -4.87 2.63 14.05
C VAL A 119 -6.10 2.64 13.12
N SER A 120 -6.53 3.81 12.65
CA SER A 120 -7.65 3.94 11.71
C SER A 120 -7.34 3.35 10.32
N ARG A 121 -6.17 3.62 9.74
CA ARG A 121 -5.74 3.06 8.44
C ARG A 121 -5.48 1.56 8.51
N GLN A 122 -4.88 1.08 9.61
CA GLN A 122 -4.68 -0.36 9.81
C GLN A 122 -6.03 -1.07 10.05
N ALA A 123 -6.95 -0.46 10.80
CA ALA A 123 -8.32 -0.96 10.95
C ALA A 123 -9.11 -0.96 9.62
N GLN A 124 -8.95 0.07 8.78
CA GLN A 124 -9.56 0.12 7.44
C GLN A 124 -8.93 -0.90 6.48
N SER A 125 -7.61 -1.07 6.51
CA SER A 125 -6.87 -2.07 5.71
C SER A 125 -7.26 -3.49 6.11
N ILE A 126 -7.37 -3.77 7.42
CA ILE A 126 -7.84 -5.06 7.94
C ILE A 126 -9.31 -5.27 7.55
N ARG A 127 -10.20 -4.29 7.75
CA ARG A 127 -11.60 -4.40 7.32
C ARG A 127 -11.75 -4.61 5.80
N GLY A 128 -10.93 -3.94 5.00
CA GLY A 128 -10.88 -4.10 3.54
C GLY A 128 -10.41 -5.50 3.13
N LYS A 129 -9.34 -6.01 3.77
CA LYS A 129 -8.83 -7.38 3.55
C LYS A 129 -9.82 -8.44 4.01
N THR A 130 -10.44 -8.28 5.18
CA THR A 130 -11.47 -9.22 5.69
C THR A 130 -12.72 -9.21 4.80
N GLY A 131 -13.17 -8.04 4.32
CA GLY A 131 -14.29 -7.93 3.39
C GLY A 131 -13.98 -8.58 2.03
N GLY A 132 -12.77 -8.35 1.50
CA GLY A 132 -12.28 -8.95 0.26
C GLY A 132 -12.18 -10.48 0.36
N ASN A 133 -11.61 -11.00 1.44
CA ASN A 133 -11.47 -12.44 1.67
C ASN A 133 -12.84 -13.13 1.83
N LYS A 134 -13.76 -12.56 2.62
CA LYS A 134 -15.13 -13.07 2.76
C LYS A 134 -15.87 -13.08 1.42
N ARG A 135 -15.67 -12.05 0.58
CA ARG A 135 -16.28 -11.99 -0.77
C ARG A 135 -15.66 -13.01 -1.72
N ALA A 136 -14.34 -13.23 -1.65
CA ALA A 136 -13.63 -14.23 -2.42
C ALA A 136 -14.06 -15.65 -2.03
N GLU A 137 -14.19 -15.95 -0.75
CA GLU A 137 -14.71 -17.23 -0.22
C GLU A 137 -16.13 -17.49 -0.67
N LYS A 138 -17.04 -16.51 -0.52
CA LYS A 138 -18.43 -16.64 -1.01
C LYS A 138 -18.50 -16.83 -2.52
N THR A 139 -17.63 -16.14 -3.27
CA THR A 139 -17.55 -16.32 -4.74
C THR A 139 -17.03 -17.70 -5.12
N ALA A 140 -16.04 -18.22 -4.41
CA ALA A 140 -15.53 -19.58 -4.59
C ALA A 140 -16.62 -20.63 -4.24
N GLY A 141 -17.34 -20.41 -3.15
CA GLY A 141 -18.49 -21.23 -2.74
C GLY A 141 -19.60 -21.26 -3.79
N LEU A 142 -19.97 -20.10 -4.35
CA LEU A 142 -20.96 -20.01 -5.43
C LEU A 142 -20.53 -20.80 -6.68
N LYS A 143 -19.24 -20.71 -7.06
CA LYS A 143 -18.69 -21.48 -8.19
C LYS A 143 -18.73 -22.99 -7.94
N ALA A 144 -18.33 -23.42 -6.74
CA ALA A 144 -18.32 -24.84 -6.36
C ALA A 144 -19.74 -25.42 -6.30
N TRP A 145 -20.67 -24.70 -5.68
CA TRP A 145 -22.09 -25.07 -5.62
C TRP A 145 -22.69 -25.19 -7.03
N ALA A 146 -22.47 -24.18 -7.88
CA ALA A 146 -22.95 -24.19 -9.27
C ALA A 146 -22.42 -25.38 -10.07
N ILE A 147 -21.15 -25.75 -9.87
CA ILE A 147 -20.51 -26.89 -10.50
C ILE A 147 -21.13 -28.23 -10.04
N SER A 148 -21.45 -28.34 -8.76
CA SER A 148 -22.08 -29.53 -8.17
C SER A 148 -23.52 -29.69 -8.69
N GLU A 149 -24.32 -28.64 -8.61
CA GLU A 149 -25.72 -28.66 -9.04
C GLU A 149 -25.88 -28.82 -10.56
N SER A 150 -25.02 -28.16 -11.35
CA SER A 150 -25.04 -28.29 -12.81
C SER A 150 -24.63 -29.68 -13.30
N SER A 151 -23.92 -30.45 -12.48
CA SER A 151 -23.52 -31.83 -12.78
C SER A 151 -24.72 -32.77 -12.88
N ASN A 152 -25.79 -32.47 -12.14
CA ASN A 152 -27.05 -33.22 -12.15
C ASN A 152 -28.00 -32.76 -13.27
N MET A 153 -27.63 -31.72 -14.03
CA MET A 153 -28.44 -31.20 -15.13
C MET A 153 -28.03 -31.82 -16.46
N VAL A 154 -28.89 -32.70 -16.99
CA VAL A 154 -28.62 -33.50 -18.20
C VAL A 154 -28.72 -32.68 -19.51
N ARG A 155 -29.44 -31.55 -19.54
CA ARG A 155 -29.67 -30.76 -20.77
C ARG A 155 -29.60 -29.25 -20.57
N GLY A 156 -29.11 -28.56 -21.60
CA GLY A 156 -29.07 -27.10 -21.73
C GLY A 156 -27.65 -26.54 -21.82
N ASN A 157 -27.50 -25.40 -22.49
CA ASN A 157 -26.23 -24.66 -22.57
C ASN A 157 -25.92 -23.97 -21.22
N ALA A 158 -24.69 -23.47 -21.03
CA ALA A 158 -24.27 -22.88 -19.76
C ALA A 158 -25.15 -21.70 -19.31
N THR A 159 -25.69 -20.93 -20.25
CA THR A 159 -26.58 -19.79 -19.98
C THR A 159 -27.92 -20.25 -19.43
N GLU A 160 -28.55 -21.26 -20.05
CA GLU A 160 -29.80 -21.84 -19.59
C GLU A 160 -29.66 -22.51 -18.21
N ARG A 161 -28.54 -23.21 -17.99
CA ARG A 161 -28.22 -23.81 -16.68
C ARG A 161 -28.04 -22.72 -15.62
N ALA A 162 -27.30 -21.65 -15.92
CA ALA A 162 -27.11 -20.55 -14.99
C ALA A 162 -28.44 -19.87 -14.60
N ARG A 163 -29.31 -19.57 -15.57
CA ARG A 163 -30.62 -18.98 -15.31
C ARG A 163 -31.53 -19.87 -14.46
N LYS A 164 -31.49 -21.20 -14.65
CA LYS A 164 -32.24 -22.15 -13.79
C LYS A 164 -31.66 -22.24 -12.38
N LEU A 165 -30.33 -22.25 -12.26
CA LEU A 165 -29.65 -22.31 -10.97
C LEU A 165 -29.83 -21.04 -10.16
N MET A 166 -29.92 -19.86 -10.79
CA MET A 166 -30.22 -18.59 -10.11
C MET A 166 -31.47 -18.63 -9.24
N LYS A 167 -32.49 -19.42 -9.61
CA LYS A 167 -33.72 -19.60 -8.83
C LYS A 167 -33.54 -20.45 -7.56
N LYS A 168 -32.41 -21.16 -7.45
CA LYS A 168 -32.09 -22.11 -6.38
C LYS A 168 -30.83 -21.71 -5.60
N VAL A 169 -30.24 -20.54 -5.90
CA VAL A 169 -29.03 -20.08 -5.22
C VAL A 169 -29.33 -19.93 -3.72
N PRO A 170 -28.52 -20.52 -2.84
CA PRO A 170 -28.64 -20.32 -1.40
C PRO A 170 -28.55 -18.83 -1.04
N ILE A 171 -29.40 -18.38 -0.12
CA ILE A 171 -29.47 -16.96 0.30
C ILE A 171 -28.09 -16.43 0.73
N GLU A 172 -27.29 -17.28 1.37
CA GLU A 172 -25.95 -16.98 1.85
C GLU A 172 -24.95 -16.65 0.72
N LEU A 173 -25.19 -17.17 -0.49
CA LEU A 173 -24.37 -17.03 -1.69
C LEU A 173 -24.96 -16.06 -2.72
N ALA A 174 -26.25 -15.72 -2.61
CA ALA A 174 -26.94 -14.82 -3.55
C ALA A 174 -26.26 -13.43 -3.64
N ASN A 175 -25.70 -12.96 -2.52
CA ASN A 175 -25.04 -11.66 -2.41
C ASN A 175 -23.51 -11.73 -2.59
N SER A 176 -22.96 -12.81 -3.14
CA SER A 176 -21.51 -12.93 -3.31
C SER A 176 -20.94 -11.98 -4.38
N SER A 177 -21.78 -11.54 -5.32
CA SER A 177 -21.42 -10.68 -6.45
C SER A 177 -22.58 -9.78 -6.84
N ASN A 178 -22.29 -8.66 -7.50
CA ASN A 178 -23.32 -7.81 -8.11
C ASN A 178 -23.97 -8.51 -9.32
N ASP A 179 -23.29 -9.51 -9.89
CA ASP A 179 -23.79 -10.36 -10.98
C ASP A 179 -23.42 -11.83 -10.69
N PRO A 180 -24.25 -12.54 -9.89
CA PRO A 180 -24.04 -13.96 -9.58
C PRO A 180 -24.32 -14.88 -10.78
N GLU A 181 -25.23 -14.49 -11.69
CA GLU A 181 -25.56 -15.30 -12.88
C GLU A 181 -24.33 -15.45 -13.79
N ARG A 182 -23.59 -14.37 -14.02
CA ARG A 182 -22.33 -14.41 -14.78
C ARG A 182 -21.31 -15.36 -14.17
N ILE A 183 -21.15 -15.35 -12.84
CA ILE A 183 -20.20 -16.22 -12.12
C ILE A 183 -20.58 -17.70 -12.26
N ILE A 184 -21.87 -18.01 -12.12
CA ILE A 184 -22.40 -19.37 -12.31
C ILE A 184 -22.15 -19.83 -13.76
N ARG A 185 -22.46 -18.98 -14.75
CA ARG A 185 -22.24 -19.28 -16.17
C ARG A 185 -20.78 -19.53 -16.49
N GLU A 186 -19.87 -18.70 -15.98
CA GLU A 186 -18.42 -18.87 -16.14
C GLU A 186 -17.91 -20.18 -15.54
N ALA A 187 -18.38 -20.54 -14.33
CA ALA A 187 -18.00 -21.78 -13.66
C ALA A 187 -18.42 -23.02 -14.48
N ILE A 188 -19.66 -23.01 -14.99
CA ILE A 188 -20.19 -24.10 -15.83
C ILE A 188 -19.44 -24.18 -17.15
N ASN A 189 -19.23 -23.05 -17.84
CA ASN A 189 -18.45 -23.00 -19.09
C ASN A 189 -17.03 -23.55 -18.90
N LYS A 190 -16.36 -23.19 -17.81
CA LYS A 190 -15.01 -23.67 -17.51
C LYS A 190 -14.98 -25.17 -17.27
N LYS A 191 -16.01 -25.74 -16.62
CA LYS A 191 -16.13 -27.19 -16.41
C LYS A 191 -16.43 -27.94 -17.71
N LEU A 192 -17.35 -27.42 -18.54
CA LEU A 192 -17.67 -28.02 -19.85
C LEU A 192 -16.45 -28.03 -20.77
N LYS A 193 -15.65 -26.95 -20.80
CA LYS A 193 -14.39 -26.88 -21.58
C LYS A 193 -13.27 -27.79 -21.07
N LYS A 194 -13.31 -28.24 -19.81
CA LYS A 194 -12.32 -29.17 -19.25
C LYS A 194 -12.65 -30.65 -19.54
N ASN A 195 -13.88 -30.94 -19.94
CA ASN A 195 -14.37 -32.28 -20.23
C ASN A 195 -14.49 -32.55 -21.75
N VAL A 196 -13.97 -31.65 -22.57
CA VAL A 196 -13.74 -31.78 -24.01
C VAL A 196 -12.24 -31.90 -24.21
#